data_AF-A0A820I0Q4-F1
#
_entry.id   AF-A0A820I0Q4-F1
#
_cell.length_a   1.000
_cell.length_b   1.000
_cell.length_c   1.000
_cell.angle_alpha   90.00
_cell.angle_beta   90.00
_cell.angle_gamma   90.00
#
_symmetry.space_group_name_H-M   'P 1'
#
loop_
_entity.id
_entity.type
_entity.pdbx_description
1 polymer ?
#
loop_
_entity_poly.entity_id
_entity_poly.type
_entity_poly.pdbx_seq_one_letter_code
_entity_poly.pdbx_strand_id
1 'polypeptide(L)'
;STQILLLSGIGPREELQKHQIPVIVDLPGVGKNLQDHMTTILLYLSKMPTLSTHDLTPENLQKWATQGKGPLTSPGGESLAWYQLNGNADSNKTQPPDIQILFCPFTVSAELFRNFNFKPEFYEQYFKPHLTDGSQWTVLCSPALLHPESKGEITLASRDPLTHPIINPNYLQNKEDVHKMVEG
;
A
#
# COMPACT_ATOMS: atom_id res chain seq x y z
N SER A 1 -5.62 1.55 18.78
CA SER A 1 -6.21 0.52 17.92
C SER A 1 -7.73 0.57 18.06
N THR A 2 -8.46 0.68 16.93
CA THR A 2 -9.92 0.83 16.91
C THR A 2 -10.66 -0.34 17.55
N GLN A 3 -10.32 -1.58 17.18
CA GLN A 3 -11.01 -2.78 17.66
C GLN A 3 -10.96 -2.88 19.19
N ILE A 4 -9.82 -2.55 19.79
CA ILE A 4 -9.66 -2.57 21.25
C ILE A 4 -10.60 -1.56 21.92
N LEU A 5 -10.72 -0.34 21.39
CA LEU A 5 -11.63 0.67 21.93
C LEU A 5 -13.09 0.21 21.84
N LEU A 6 -13.50 -0.28 20.67
CA LEU A 6 -14.86 -0.79 20.46
C LEU A 6 -15.17 -1.95 21.42
N LEU A 7 -14.29 -2.94 21.53
CA LEU A 7 -14.46 -4.07 22.47
C LEU A 7 -14.42 -3.64 23.94
N SER A 8 -13.79 -2.52 24.25
CA SER A 8 -13.76 -1.92 25.59
C SER A 8 -14.98 -1.04 25.89
N GLY A 9 -15.97 -0.98 24.99
CA GLY A 9 -17.18 -0.17 25.19
C GLY A 9 -16.99 1.32 24.91
N ILE A 10 -15.96 1.70 24.15
CA ILE A 10 -15.65 3.08 23.75
C ILE A 10 -15.82 3.20 22.23
N GLY A 11 -16.90 3.83 21.79
CA GLY A 11 -17.20 4.00 20.36
C GLY A 11 -18.66 4.36 20.08
N PRO A 12 -19.11 4.31 18.82
CA PRO A 12 -20.48 4.65 18.46
C PRO A 12 -21.47 3.74 19.19
N ARG A 13 -22.42 4.32 19.93
CA ARG A 13 -23.44 3.57 20.69
C ARG A 13 -24.13 2.48 19.86
N GLU A 14 -24.54 2.80 18.64
CA GLU A 14 -25.26 1.87 17.77
C GLU A 14 -24.41 0.62 17.42
N GLU A 15 -23.13 0.83 17.13
CA GLU A 15 -22.19 -0.26 16.82
C GLU A 15 -21.94 -1.13 18.06
N LEU A 16 -21.74 -0.53 19.23
CA LEU A 16 -21.54 -1.27 20.49
C LEU A 16 -22.77 -2.10 20.85
N GLN A 17 -23.97 -1.52 20.73
CA GLN A 17 -25.24 -2.19 21.02
C GLN A 17 -25.52 -3.35 20.06
N LYS A 18 -25.20 -3.20 18.77
CA LYS A 18 -25.30 -4.27 17.76
C LYS A 18 -24.52 -5.52 18.18
N HIS A 19 -23.38 -5.35 18.83
CA HIS A 19 -22.54 -6.46 19.30
C HIS A 19 -22.78 -6.83 20.78
N GLN A 20 -23.77 -6.20 21.43
CA GLN A 20 -24.13 -6.34 22.86
C GLN A 20 -22.94 -6.05 23.79
N ILE A 21 -22.16 -5.02 23.46
CA ILE A 21 -21.06 -4.51 24.28
C ILE A 21 -21.62 -3.36 25.12
N PRO A 22 -21.37 -3.34 26.46
CA PRO A 22 -21.76 -2.22 27.30
C PRO A 22 -21.15 -0.90 26.82
N VAL A 23 -21.97 0.14 26.69
CA VAL A 23 -21.50 1.47 26.29
C VAL A 23 -20.93 2.18 27.50
N ILE A 24 -19.61 2.30 27.58
CA ILE A 24 -18.91 3.08 28.61
C ILE A 24 -18.81 4.55 28.16
N VAL A 25 -18.40 4.77 26.90
CA VAL A 25 -18.29 6.09 26.29
C VAL A 25 -18.85 6.04 24.88
N ASP A 26 -19.86 6.87 24.63
CA ASP A 26 -20.43 7.07 23.29
C ASP A 26 -19.54 8.05 22.51
N LEU A 27 -18.65 7.50 21.68
CA LEU A 27 -17.67 8.27 20.92
C LEU A 27 -17.79 7.93 19.42
N PRO A 28 -18.63 8.64 18.65
CA PRO A 28 -19.00 8.26 17.29
C PRO A 28 -17.83 8.30 16.28
N GLY A 29 -16.72 8.95 16.63
CA GLY A 29 -15.52 8.99 15.79
C GLY A 29 -14.67 7.71 15.80
N VAL A 30 -14.85 6.82 16.80
CA VAL A 30 -14.05 5.59 16.87
C VAL A 30 -14.36 4.68 15.68
N GLY A 31 -13.33 4.33 14.92
CA GLY A 31 -13.47 3.51 13.71
C GLY A 31 -13.87 4.29 12.47
N LYS A 32 -14.00 5.61 12.53
CA LYS A 32 -14.22 6.46 11.36
C LYS A 32 -12.91 7.11 10.91
N ASN A 33 -12.96 7.81 9.77
CA ASN A 33 -11.83 8.57 9.23
C ASN A 33 -10.58 7.71 9.00
N LEU A 34 -10.76 6.44 8.57
CA LEU A 34 -9.65 5.61 8.12
C LEU A 34 -9.07 6.27 6.86
N GLN A 35 -7.77 6.55 6.91
CA GLN A 35 -7.01 7.15 5.82
C GLN A 35 -5.82 6.26 5.54
N ASP A 36 -5.49 6.13 4.27
CA ASP A 36 -4.38 5.34 3.80
C ASP A 36 -3.97 5.84 2.40
N HIS A 37 -2.72 5.67 2.02
CA HIS A 37 -2.21 6.08 0.72
C HIS A 37 -2.50 4.98 -0.30
N MET A 38 -3.44 5.24 -1.21
CA MET A 38 -3.73 4.32 -2.30
C MET A 38 -2.59 4.37 -3.32
N THR A 39 -2.09 3.21 -3.74
CA THR A 39 -1.05 3.07 -4.75
C THR A 39 -1.52 2.24 -5.93
N THR A 40 -0.98 2.53 -7.11
CA THR A 40 -1.00 1.61 -8.26
C THR A 40 0.41 1.14 -8.60
N ILE A 41 0.53 0.18 -9.51
CA ILE A 41 1.80 -0.42 -9.92
C ILE A 41 1.97 -0.21 -11.43
N LEU A 42 3.02 0.52 -11.80
CA LEU A 42 3.50 0.64 -13.17
C LEU A 42 4.74 -0.23 -13.35
N LEU A 43 4.80 -0.96 -14.47
CA LEU A 43 5.90 -1.85 -14.80
C LEU A 43 6.70 -1.32 -15.99
N TYR A 44 8.02 -1.26 -15.83
CA TYR A 44 8.95 -0.90 -16.90
C TYR A 44 9.99 -1.99 -17.11
N LEU A 45 10.31 -2.28 -18.37
CA LEU A 45 11.41 -3.18 -18.71
C LEU A 45 12.76 -2.50 -18.45
N SER A 46 13.67 -3.22 -17.81
CA SER A 46 15.03 -2.76 -17.53
C SER A 46 16.03 -3.44 -18.46
N LYS A 47 17.04 -2.68 -18.87
CA LYS A 47 18.23 -3.20 -19.57
C LYS A 47 19.31 -3.69 -18.62
N MET A 48 19.18 -3.36 -17.32
CA MET A 48 20.13 -3.71 -16.27
C MET A 48 19.51 -4.73 -15.31
N PRO A 49 20.31 -5.63 -14.71
CA PRO A 49 19.82 -6.54 -13.68
C PRO A 49 19.14 -5.80 -12.52
N THR A 50 18.03 -6.35 -12.05
CA THR A 50 17.21 -5.83 -10.95
C THR A 50 17.03 -6.89 -9.89
N LEU A 51 16.68 -6.49 -8.68
CA LEU A 51 16.46 -7.39 -7.55
C LEU A 51 15.36 -8.41 -7.88
N SER A 52 15.41 -9.59 -7.27
CA SER A 52 14.43 -10.64 -7.50
C SER A 52 14.22 -11.50 -6.26
N THR A 53 13.13 -12.28 -6.23
CA THR A 53 12.90 -13.27 -5.18
C THR A 53 13.98 -14.36 -5.13
N HIS A 54 14.76 -14.52 -6.21
CA HIS A 54 15.87 -15.47 -6.31
C HIS A 54 17.20 -14.94 -5.73
N ASP A 55 17.26 -13.69 -5.26
CA ASP A 55 18.48 -13.14 -4.67
C ASP A 55 18.82 -13.74 -3.29
N LEU A 56 17.90 -14.49 -2.69
CA LEU A 56 18.12 -15.21 -1.43
C LEU A 56 18.94 -16.49 -1.65
N THR A 57 20.20 -16.33 -2.03
CA THR A 57 21.17 -17.42 -2.24
C THR A 57 22.12 -17.54 -1.05
N PRO A 58 22.73 -18.73 -0.81
CA PRO A 58 23.77 -18.88 0.22
C PRO A 58 24.94 -17.90 0.05
N GLU A 59 25.32 -17.58 -1.20
CA GLU A 59 26.38 -16.61 -1.50
C GLU A 59 25.99 -15.20 -1.08
N ASN A 60 24.79 -14.73 -1.46
CA ASN A 60 24.31 -13.41 -1.08
C ASN A 60 24.10 -13.29 0.43
N LEU A 61 23.63 -14.36 1.09
CA LEU A 61 23.53 -14.45 2.55
C LEU A 61 24.89 -14.33 3.22
N GLN A 62 25.90 -15.07 2.74
CA GLN A 62 27.26 -14.98 3.28
C GLN A 62 27.85 -13.58 3.08
N LYS A 63 27.68 -12.98 1.90
CA LYS A 63 28.16 -11.64 1.58
C LYS A 63 27.51 -10.58 2.46
N TRP A 64 26.21 -10.68 2.69
CA TRP A 64 25.49 -9.82 3.62
C TRP A 64 25.99 -9.98 5.06
N ALA A 65 26.05 -11.23 5.56
CA ALA A 65 26.40 -11.51 6.95
C ALA A 65 27.84 -11.15 7.31
N THR A 66 28.78 -11.30 6.37
CA THR A 66 30.21 -11.10 6.63
C THR A 66 30.73 -9.73 6.20
N GLN A 67 30.11 -9.10 5.19
CA GLN A 67 30.60 -7.84 4.62
C GLN A 67 29.59 -6.69 4.68
N GLY A 68 28.33 -6.96 5.05
CA GLY A 68 27.26 -5.97 4.97
C GLY A 68 27.02 -5.50 3.53
N LYS A 69 27.18 -6.39 2.55
CA LYS A 69 27.08 -6.07 1.12
C LYS A 69 26.17 -7.05 0.38
N GLY A 70 25.75 -6.66 -0.81
CA GLY A 70 24.97 -7.49 -1.73
C GLY A 70 23.48 -7.11 -1.76
N PRO A 71 22.68 -7.81 -2.58
CA PRO A 71 21.29 -7.44 -2.83
C PRO A 71 20.41 -7.46 -1.56
N LEU A 72 20.77 -8.27 -0.56
CA LEU A 72 20.05 -8.36 0.73
C LEU A 72 20.25 -7.14 1.63
N THR A 73 21.06 -6.16 1.22
CA THR A 73 21.16 -4.85 1.89
C THR A 73 20.11 -3.85 1.39
N SER A 74 19.42 -4.17 0.29
CA SER A 74 18.39 -3.31 -0.29
C SER A 74 17.09 -3.35 0.54
N PRO A 75 16.44 -2.19 0.78
CA PRO A 75 15.09 -2.14 1.32
C PRO A 75 14.01 -2.42 0.24
N GLY A 76 14.41 -2.61 -1.02
CA GLY A 76 13.53 -2.84 -2.17
C GLY A 76 13.01 -1.56 -2.83
N GLY A 77 12.68 -0.54 -2.04
CA GLY A 77 12.35 0.81 -2.50
C GLY A 77 13.55 1.74 -2.42
N GLU A 78 14.18 2.03 -3.57
CA GLU A 78 15.52 2.64 -3.60
C GLU A 78 15.51 4.14 -3.86
N SER A 79 14.46 4.65 -4.50
CA SER A 79 14.34 6.08 -4.74
C SER A 79 12.89 6.55 -4.70
N LEU A 80 12.74 7.83 -4.37
CA LEU A 80 11.47 8.50 -4.17
C LEU A 80 11.42 9.78 -4.98
N ALA A 81 10.26 10.07 -5.55
CA ALA A 81 9.93 11.37 -6.09
C ALA A 81 8.61 11.86 -5.47
N TRP A 82 8.46 13.17 -5.34
CA TRP A 82 7.22 13.81 -4.93
C TRP A 82 6.80 14.80 -6.01
N TYR A 83 5.53 14.77 -6.35
CA TYR A 83 4.97 15.61 -7.39
C TYR A 83 3.70 16.32 -6.89
N GLN A 84 3.59 17.58 -7.27
CA GLN A 84 2.41 18.39 -7.02
C GLN A 84 1.60 18.48 -8.31
N LEU A 85 0.35 18.03 -8.27
CA LEU A 85 -0.56 18.15 -9.40
C LEU A 85 -1.05 19.61 -9.49
N ASN A 86 -1.21 20.14 -10.70
CA ASN A 86 -1.63 21.53 -10.92
C ASN A 86 -0.76 22.61 -10.22
N GLY A 87 0.52 22.31 -9.96
CA GLY A 87 1.47 23.24 -9.34
C GLY A 87 1.70 24.48 -10.20
N ASN A 88 1.04 25.58 -9.86
CA ASN A 88 1.33 26.87 -10.47
C ASN A 88 2.70 27.33 -9.94
N ALA A 89 3.73 27.30 -10.79
CA ALA A 89 5.10 27.71 -10.47
C ALA A 89 5.17 29.16 -9.90
N ASP A 90 4.11 29.96 -10.13
CA ASP A 90 3.96 31.34 -9.67
C ASP A 90 3.27 31.51 -8.30
N SER A 91 2.79 30.44 -7.67
CA SER A 91 2.16 30.58 -6.35
C SER A 91 3.22 30.60 -5.25
N ASN A 92 3.39 31.75 -4.59
CA ASN A 92 4.20 31.95 -3.37
C ASN A 92 3.76 31.09 -2.15
N LYS A 93 2.94 30.05 -2.36
CA LYS A 93 2.49 29.10 -1.35
C LYS A 93 3.00 27.71 -1.74
N THR A 94 3.93 27.18 -0.95
CA THR A 94 4.30 25.76 -0.99
C THR A 94 3.06 24.93 -0.64
N GLN A 95 2.47 24.26 -1.62
CA GLN A 95 1.45 23.24 -1.35
C GLN A 95 2.17 21.91 -1.12
N PRO A 96 1.60 21.01 -0.29
CA PRO A 96 2.15 19.67 -0.16
C PRO A 96 2.02 18.88 -1.48
N PRO A 97 2.88 17.89 -1.72
CA PRO A 97 2.78 17.04 -2.90
C PRO A 97 1.50 16.18 -2.86
N ASP A 98 0.90 15.95 -4.01
CA ASP A 98 -0.25 15.06 -4.16
C ASP A 98 0.18 13.61 -4.31
N ILE A 99 1.27 13.37 -5.04
CA ILE A 99 1.76 12.04 -5.42
C ILE A 99 3.17 11.82 -4.90
N GLN A 100 3.39 10.65 -4.31
CA GLN A 100 4.72 10.10 -4.07
C GLN A 100 4.94 8.93 -5.00
N ILE A 101 6.06 8.89 -5.71
CA ILE A 101 6.45 7.77 -6.56
C ILE A 101 7.56 7.01 -5.88
N LEU A 102 7.32 5.73 -5.61
CA LEU A 102 8.35 4.79 -5.15
C LEU A 102 8.89 3.99 -6.33
N PHE A 103 10.19 4.08 -6.56
CA PHE A 103 10.88 3.27 -7.56
C PHE A 103 11.53 2.07 -6.88
N CYS A 104 11.07 0.88 -7.26
CA CYS A 104 11.60 -0.38 -6.75
C CYS A 104 12.23 -1.15 -7.92
N PRO A 105 13.56 -1.33 -7.96
CA PRO A 105 14.21 -2.11 -9.00
C PRO A 105 14.01 -3.61 -8.75
N PHE A 106 12.77 -4.08 -8.85
CA PHE A 106 12.38 -5.48 -8.73
C PHE A 106 11.93 -6.06 -10.08
N THR A 107 12.51 -7.21 -10.37
CA THR A 107 12.05 -8.17 -11.36
C THR A 107 10.75 -8.79 -10.88
N VAL A 108 9.66 -8.55 -11.59
CA VAL A 108 8.36 -9.10 -11.23
C VAL A 108 8.30 -10.61 -11.44
N SER A 109 7.59 -11.28 -10.53
CA SER A 109 7.27 -12.69 -10.63
C SER A 109 5.92 -12.96 -9.98
N ALA A 110 5.30 -14.10 -10.30
CA ALA A 110 4.08 -14.54 -9.62
C ALA A 110 4.28 -14.68 -8.11
N GLU A 111 5.49 -15.05 -7.67
CA GLU A 111 5.85 -15.14 -6.25
C GLU A 111 5.89 -13.75 -5.59
N LEU A 112 6.50 -12.76 -6.24
CA LEU A 112 6.56 -11.39 -5.73
C LEU A 112 5.14 -10.83 -5.50
N PHE A 113 4.26 -10.95 -6.48
CA PHE A 113 2.87 -10.49 -6.36
C PHE A 113 2.10 -11.25 -5.27
N ARG A 114 2.34 -12.55 -5.11
CA ARG A 114 1.75 -13.34 -4.02
C ARG A 114 2.23 -12.85 -2.65
N ASN A 115 3.49 -12.46 -2.51
CA ASN A 115 4.03 -11.92 -1.25
C ASN A 115 3.38 -10.57 -0.88
N PHE A 116 2.89 -9.82 -1.87
CA PHE A 116 2.06 -8.62 -1.67
C PHE A 116 0.56 -8.93 -1.56
N ASN A 117 0.19 -10.20 -1.39
CA ASN A 117 -1.18 -10.67 -1.25
C ASN A 117 -2.08 -10.38 -2.47
N PHE A 118 -1.49 -10.22 -3.67
CA PHE A 118 -2.25 -10.21 -4.90
C PHE A 118 -2.71 -11.63 -5.26
N LYS A 119 -3.90 -11.70 -5.85
CA LYS A 119 -4.41 -12.92 -6.46
C LYS A 119 -3.50 -13.34 -7.64
N PRO A 120 -3.15 -14.63 -7.80
CA PRO A 120 -2.30 -15.08 -8.90
C PRO A 120 -2.79 -14.64 -10.28
N GLU A 121 -4.11 -14.59 -10.47
CA GLU A 121 -4.75 -14.19 -11.73
C GLU A 121 -4.42 -12.75 -12.12
N PHE A 122 -4.17 -11.87 -11.15
CA PHE A 122 -3.79 -10.48 -11.41
C PHE A 122 -2.45 -10.39 -12.15
N TYR A 123 -1.44 -11.12 -11.67
CA TYR A 123 -0.14 -11.16 -12.34
C TYR A 123 -0.24 -11.80 -13.73
N GLU A 124 -0.94 -12.93 -13.82
CA GLU A 124 -1.11 -13.69 -15.07
C GLU A 124 -1.85 -12.90 -16.15
N GLN A 125 -2.83 -12.07 -15.77
CA GLN A 125 -3.62 -11.28 -16.70
C GLN A 125 -2.94 -9.97 -17.12
N TYR A 126 -2.34 -9.24 -16.18
CA TYR A 126 -1.93 -7.85 -16.41
C TYR A 126 -0.42 -7.66 -16.62
N PHE A 127 0.43 -8.59 -16.19
CA PHE A 127 1.88 -8.42 -16.25
C PHE A 127 2.57 -9.49 -17.09
N LYS A 128 2.26 -10.77 -16.87
CA LYS A 128 2.90 -11.89 -17.57
C LYS A 128 2.84 -11.80 -19.11
N PRO A 129 1.74 -11.37 -19.76
CA PRO A 129 1.67 -11.30 -21.22
C PRO A 129 2.66 -10.30 -21.84
N HIS A 130 3.17 -9.36 -21.03
CA HIS A 130 4.11 -8.33 -21.44
C HIS A 130 5.58 -8.71 -21.16
N LEU A 131 5.82 -9.91 -20.62
CA LEU A 131 7.15 -10.42 -20.30
C LEU A 131 7.50 -11.59 -21.23
N THR A 132 8.64 -11.53 -21.90
CA THR A 132 9.20 -12.71 -22.57
C THR A 132 9.87 -13.60 -21.54
N ASP A 133 9.32 -14.81 -21.38
CA ASP A 133 9.90 -16.02 -20.76
C ASP A 133 10.57 -15.91 -19.38
N GLY A 134 10.42 -14.77 -18.68
CA GLY A 134 11.04 -14.52 -17.38
C GLY A 134 12.52 -14.13 -17.44
N SER A 135 13.08 -13.91 -18.63
CA SER A 135 14.46 -13.44 -18.81
C SER A 135 14.62 -11.92 -18.69
N GLN A 136 13.51 -11.18 -18.65
CA GLN A 136 13.53 -9.72 -18.64
C GLN A 136 13.61 -9.16 -17.22
N TRP A 137 14.51 -8.20 -17.04
CA TRP A 137 14.60 -7.38 -15.83
C TRP A 137 13.52 -6.30 -15.84
N THR A 138 13.03 -5.91 -14.67
CA THR A 138 11.98 -4.89 -14.57
C THR A 138 12.20 -3.91 -13.42
N VAL A 139 11.61 -2.73 -13.54
CA VAL A 139 11.50 -1.74 -12.46
C VAL A 139 10.02 -1.50 -12.21
N LEU A 140 9.63 -1.55 -10.94
CA LEU A 140 8.32 -1.14 -10.47
C LEU A 140 8.36 0.34 -10.13
N CYS A 141 7.37 1.06 -10.61
CA CYS A 141 7.12 2.45 -10.27
C CYS A 141 5.73 2.51 -9.63
N SER A 142 5.68 2.91 -8.36
CA SER A 142 4.49 2.83 -7.52
C SER A 142 4.06 4.23 -7.09
N PRO A 143 3.24 4.93 -7.90
CA PRO A 143 2.67 6.21 -7.50
C PRO A 143 1.60 5.98 -6.43
N ALA A 144 1.69 6.75 -5.35
CA ALA A 144 0.80 6.73 -4.21
C ALA A 144 0.19 8.13 -3.98
N LEU A 145 -1.14 8.17 -3.81
CA LEU A 145 -1.88 9.38 -3.47
C LEU A 145 -1.72 9.70 -1.98
N LEU A 146 -1.10 10.84 -1.68
CA LEU A 146 -0.74 11.24 -0.31
C LEU A 146 -1.89 11.87 0.46
N HIS A 147 -2.81 12.52 -0.25
CA HIS A 147 -3.90 13.28 0.36
C HIS A 147 -5.24 12.87 -0.25
N PRO A 148 -5.69 11.62 -0.04
CA PRO A 148 -6.97 11.15 -0.55
C PRO A 148 -8.13 11.79 0.19
N GLU A 149 -9.15 12.18 -0.58
CA GLU A 149 -10.42 12.66 -0.06
C GLU A 149 -11.30 11.51 0.42
N SER A 150 -11.16 10.32 -0.17
CA SER A 150 -11.86 9.12 0.29
C SER A 150 -11.47 8.75 1.72
N LYS A 151 -12.47 8.49 2.56
CA LYS A 151 -12.29 8.05 3.95
C LYS A 151 -13.02 6.73 4.18
N GLY A 152 -12.33 5.80 4.83
CA GLY A 152 -12.87 4.51 5.21
C GLY A 152 -13.38 4.46 6.65
N GLU A 153 -13.72 3.24 7.05
CA GLU A 153 -14.09 2.89 8.42
C GLU A 153 -13.64 1.48 8.82
N ILE A 154 -13.57 1.26 10.13
CA ILE A 154 -13.30 -0.02 10.77
C ILE A 154 -14.43 -0.28 11.78
N THR A 155 -15.15 -1.38 11.60
CA THR A 155 -16.26 -1.82 12.46
C THR A 155 -16.01 -3.23 13.00
N LEU A 156 -16.78 -3.65 14.00
CA LEU A 156 -16.67 -5.00 14.53
C LEU A 156 -17.40 -5.99 13.62
N ALA A 157 -16.77 -7.14 13.38
CA ALA A 157 -17.47 -8.30 12.84
C ALA A 157 -18.23 -9.05 13.95
N SER A 158 -17.64 -9.12 15.15
CA SER A 158 -18.20 -9.80 16.31
C SER A 158 -17.66 -9.19 17.61
N ARG A 159 -18.13 -9.67 18.77
CA ARG A 159 -17.58 -9.31 20.08
C ARG A 159 -16.36 -10.15 20.50
N ASP A 160 -16.00 -11.16 19.72
CA ASP A 160 -14.84 -11.99 19.99
C ASP A 160 -13.57 -11.23 19.59
N PRO A 161 -12.64 -10.97 20.51
CA PRO A 161 -11.40 -10.25 20.21
C PRO A 161 -10.51 -10.95 19.18
N LEU A 162 -10.70 -12.25 18.94
CA LEU A 162 -9.95 -13.00 17.93
C LEU A 162 -10.56 -12.92 16.53
N THR A 163 -11.80 -12.42 16.41
CA THR A 163 -12.40 -12.18 15.09
C THR A 163 -11.82 -10.90 14.49
N HIS A 164 -11.37 -10.97 13.23
CA HIS A 164 -10.89 -9.79 12.52
C HIS A 164 -12.01 -8.74 12.36
N PRO A 165 -11.71 -7.44 12.51
CA PRO A 165 -12.68 -6.39 12.27
C PRO A 165 -12.98 -6.29 10.78
N ILE A 166 -14.11 -5.65 10.46
CA ILE A 166 -14.43 -5.30 9.08
C ILE A 166 -13.68 -4.01 8.76
N ILE A 167 -12.78 -4.06 7.78
CA ILE A 167 -12.00 -2.90 7.34
C ILE A 167 -12.51 -2.52 5.96
N ASN A 168 -13.10 -1.33 5.84
CA ASN A 168 -13.53 -0.78 4.57
C ASN A 168 -12.80 0.54 4.31
N PRO A 169 -11.72 0.55 3.51
CA PRO A 169 -10.95 1.76 3.24
C PRO A 169 -11.67 2.76 2.32
N ASN A 170 -12.72 2.33 1.59
CA ASN A 170 -13.41 3.14 0.59
C ASN A 170 -12.46 3.78 -0.45
N TYR A 171 -11.37 3.10 -0.84
CA TYR A 171 -10.45 3.64 -1.84
C TYR A 171 -11.19 4.07 -3.11
N LEU A 172 -10.82 5.24 -3.65
CA LEU A 172 -11.39 5.81 -4.88
C LEU A 172 -12.90 6.08 -4.85
N GLN A 173 -13.52 6.14 -3.66
CA GLN A 173 -14.92 6.54 -3.53
C GLN A 173 -15.14 7.97 -4.02
N ASN A 174 -14.19 8.87 -3.74
CA ASN A 174 -14.18 10.21 -4.29
C ASN A 174 -13.58 10.20 -5.71
N LYS A 175 -14.28 10.79 -6.67
CA LYS A 175 -13.83 10.89 -8.07
C LYS A 175 -12.55 11.70 -8.22
N GLU A 176 -12.30 12.65 -7.32
CA GLU A 176 -11.08 13.44 -7.36
C GLU A 176 -9.82 12.59 -7.12
N ASP A 177 -9.92 11.58 -6.25
CA ASP A 177 -8.81 10.64 -6.01
C ASP A 177 -8.49 9.86 -7.29
N VAL A 178 -9.51 9.50 -8.07
CA VAL A 178 -9.33 8.84 -9.38
C VAL A 178 -8.64 9.78 -10.36
N HIS A 179 -9.08 11.04 -10.44
CA HIS A 179 -8.47 12.02 -11.34
C HIS A 179 -6.99 12.25 -11.01
N LYS A 180 -6.67 12.45 -9.72
CA LYS A 180 -5.29 12.65 -9.27
C LYS A 180 -4.39 11.46 -9.56
N MET A 181 -4.90 10.24 -9.36
CA MET A 181 -4.18 9.00 -9.68
C MET A 181 -3.98 8.77 -11.19
N VAL A 182 -4.80 9.35 -12.05
CA VAL A 182 -4.64 9.26 -13.52
C VAL A 182 -3.69 10.35 -14.04
N GLU A 183 -3.68 11.53 -13.41
CA GLU A 183 -2.77 12.63 -13.77
C GLU A 183 -1.32 12.35 -13.33
N GLY A 184 -1.14 11.72 -12.16
CA GLY A 184 0.17 11.34 -11.59
C GLY A 184 0.73 10.03 -12.12
#